data_AF-V4GV57-F1
#
_entry.id   AF-V4GV57-F1
#
_cell.length_a   1.000
_cell.length_b   1.000
_cell.length_c   1.000
_cell.angle_alpha   90.00
_cell.angle_beta   90.00
_cell.angle_gamma   90.00
#
_symmetry.space_group_name_H-M   'P 1'
#
loop_
_entity.id
_entity.type
_entity.pdbx_description
1 polymer ?
#
loop_
_entity_poly.entity_id
_entity_poly.type
_entity_poly.pdbx_seq_one_letter_code
_entity_poly.pdbx_strand_id
1 'polypeptide(L)'
;MTLADWAAESRARFRNLGVRRGVAASANELWVGALRRAGHRWNYGERIYDREWDAMLVLDACRVDLLREVARDGAFPFLPERIGTFTSAASMSAEWMTKNFGPEFADETARTAYVSGNPFTRDLDPADFARLDDVWRYGWDDEFGGVKPRPVTDRAVAAGRETDADRLLVHYLQPHVPFRSLQEAAIDWGDPEENFGRKNGAEGAERGPWQRYRDGDLPFDRLWAAYRDNLEWVLDDVGLLLENLDADTVVVTADHANAMGEWWCYGHPDYAPVPALKRVPWVELSATDEGTYEPTLEPPEVDADGADDPDDRGVEDRLAALGYR
;
A
#
# COMPACT_ATOMS: atom_id res chain seq x y z
N MET A 1 -2.15 21.21 -9.98
CA MET A 1 -1.58 21.34 -11.34
C MET A 1 -2.46 22.30 -12.11
N THR A 2 -1.88 23.36 -12.64
CA THR A 2 -2.59 24.31 -13.51
C THR A 2 -2.60 23.79 -14.95
N LEU A 3 -3.45 24.39 -15.81
CA LEU A 3 -3.40 24.11 -17.24
C LEU A 3 -2.06 24.51 -17.88
N ALA A 4 -1.38 25.51 -17.30
CA ALA A 4 -0.06 25.94 -17.76
C ALA A 4 1.01 24.88 -17.43
N ASP A 5 0.96 24.30 -16.23
CA ASP A 5 1.87 23.22 -15.82
C ASP A 5 1.68 22.00 -16.74
N TRP A 6 0.42 21.57 -16.94
CA TRP A 6 0.09 20.46 -17.82
C TRP A 6 0.58 20.68 -19.27
N ALA A 7 0.46 21.90 -19.80
CA ALA A 7 0.93 22.22 -21.14
C ALA A 7 2.46 22.20 -21.25
N ALA A 8 3.18 22.68 -20.22
CA ALA A 8 4.64 22.64 -20.17
C ALA A 8 5.15 21.19 -20.08
N GLU A 9 4.55 20.38 -19.22
CA GLU A 9 4.86 18.96 -19.06
C GLU A 9 4.58 18.16 -20.34
N SER A 10 3.46 18.44 -21.02
CA SER A 10 3.11 17.79 -22.28
C SER A 10 4.17 18.04 -23.36
N ARG A 11 4.73 19.26 -23.43
CA ARG A 11 5.85 19.56 -24.35
C ARG A 11 7.11 18.76 -23.99
N ALA A 12 7.40 18.57 -22.72
CA ALA A 12 8.52 17.73 -22.28
C ALA A 12 8.30 16.26 -22.68
N ARG A 13 7.08 15.73 -22.47
CA ARG A 13 6.72 14.35 -22.87
C ARG A 13 6.82 14.13 -24.39
N PHE A 14 6.40 15.10 -25.21
CA PHE A 14 6.57 14.99 -26.68
C PHE A 14 8.04 14.95 -27.11
N ARG A 15 8.90 15.71 -26.43
CA ARG A 15 10.34 15.74 -26.74
C ARG A 15 11.02 14.42 -26.41
N ASN A 16 10.72 13.85 -25.25
CA ASN A 16 11.46 12.69 -24.74
C ASN A 16 10.84 11.35 -25.19
N LEU A 17 9.50 11.22 -25.13
CA LEU A 17 8.82 9.96 -25.49
C LEU A 17 8.47 9.86 -26.98
N GLY A 18 8.71 10.95 -27.74
CA GLY A 18 8.19 11.13 -29.09
C GLY A 18 6.70 11.45 -29.14
N VAL A 19 6.22 11.88 -30.30
CA VAL A 19 4.87 12.45 -30.46
C VAL A 19 3.77 11.48 -30.04
N ARG A 20 3.83 10.21 -30.44
CA ARG A 20 2.76 9.25 -30.17
C ARG A 20 2.62 8.93 -28.68
N ARG A 21 3.71 8.55 -28.02
CA ARG A 21 3.70 8.22 -26.58
C ARG A 21 3.48 9.46 -25.73
N GLY A 22 4.05 10.61 -26.12
CA GLY A 22 3.79 11.88 -25.45
C GLY A 22 2.32 12.27 -25.48
N VAL A 23 1.62 12.09 -26.61
CA VAL A 23 0.16 12.36 -26.70
C VAL A 23 -0.62 11.42 -25.79
N ALA A 24 -0.32 10.12 -25.83
CA ALA A 24 -1.01 9.13 -24.98
C ALA A 24 -0.79 9.42 -23.49
N ALA A 25 0.44 9.73 -23.07
CA ALA A 25 0.78 10.05 -21.68
C ALA A 25 0.09 11.33 -21.19
N SER A 26 0.14 12.41 -21.98
CA SER A 26 -0.53 13.68 -21.64
C SER A 26 -2.06 13.55 -21.56
N ALA A 27 -2.66 12.79 -22.48
CA ALA A 27 -4.10 12.54 -22.45
C ALA A 27 -4.51 11.64 -21.27
N ASN A 28 -3.68 10.65 -20.92
CA ASN A 28 -3.89 9.79 -19.76
C ASN A 28 -3.84 10.58 -18.45
N GLU A 29 -2.87 11.46 -18.30
CA GLU A 29 -2.78 12.35 -17.12
C GLU A 29 -3.99 13.28 -17.02
N LEU A 30 -4.42 13.91 -18.12
CA LEU A 30 -5.61 14.76 -18.13
C LEU A 30 -6.85 13.97 -17.71
N TRP A 31 -6.98 12.74 -18.21
CA TRP A 31 -8.08 11.84 -17.87
C TRP A 31 -8.05 11.43 -16.40
N VAL A 32 -6.89 11.02 -15.87
CA VAL A 32 -6.72 10.71 -14.43
C VAL A 32 -7.03 11.93 -13.58
N GLY A 33 -6.58 13.13 -13.97
CA GLY A 33 -6.93 14.37 -13.27
C GLY A 33 -8.45 14.63 -13.25
N ALA A 34 -9.16 14.31 -14.32
CA ALA A 34 -10.62 14.38 -14.36
C ALA A 34 -11.28 13.35 -13.44
N LEU A 35 -10.77 12.10 -13.41
CA LEU A 35 -11.23 11.06 -12.49
C LEU A 35 -11.05 11.48 -11.03
N ARG A 36 -9.87 12.00 -10.66
CA ARG A 36 -9.60 12.52 -9.30
C ARG A 36 -10.57 13.61 -8.91
N ARG A 37 -10.79 14.59 -9.81
CA ARG A 37 -11.74 15.68 -9.56
C ARG A 37 -13.17 15.18 -9.41
N ALA A 38 -13.57 14.18 -10.21
CA ALA A 38 -14.86 13.54 -10.07
C ALA A 38 -14.99 12.78 -8.74
N GLY A 39 -13.97 12.01 -8.33
CA GLY A 39 -14.00 11.22 -7.10
C GLY A 39 -13.89 12.06 -5.82
N HIS A 40 -13.28 13.25 -5.85
CA HIS A 40 -13.42 14.22 -4.75
C HIS A 40 -14.88 14.67 -4.57
N ARG A 41 -15.71 14.63 -5.62
CA ARG A 41 -17.13 15.00 -5.54
C ARG A 41 -18.04 13.80 -5.30
N TRP A 42 -17.64 12.64 -5.81
CA TRP A 42 -18.32 11.36 -5.69
C TRP A 42 -17.35 10.32 -5.13
N ASN A 43 -17.17 10.35 -3.81
CA ASN A 43 -16.38 9.36 -3.10
C ASN A 43 -17.30 8.39 -2.36
N TYR A 44 -17.12 7.10 -2.60
CA TYR A 44 -17.93 6.02 -2.04
C TYR A 44 -17.03 4.96 -1.41
N GLY A 45 -17.61 4.06 -0.62
CA GLY A 45 -16.91 2.97 0.04
C GLY A 45 -17.14 3.00 1.54
N GLU A 46 -16.70 1.93 2.19
CA GLU A 46 -16.87 1.65 3.61
C GLU A 46 -15.52 1.86 4.32
N ARG A 47 -15.59 2.29 5.58
CA ARG A 47 -14.42 2.45 6.46
C ARG A 47 -14.23 1.19 7.29
N ILE A 48 -13.01 0.94 7.75
CA ILE A 48 -12.67 -0.30 8.47
C ILE A 48 -13.45 -0.47 9.77
N TYR A 49 -13.74 0.63 10.46
CA TYR A 49 -14.50 0.63 11.72
C TYR A 49 -16.02 0.54 11.51
N ASP A 50 -16.51 0.53 10.26
CA ASP A 50 -17.93 0.22 9.99
C ASP A 50 -18.26 -1.28 10.18
N ARG A 51 -17.25 -2.11 10.42
CA ARG A 51 -17.37 -3.56 10.63
C ARG A 51 -16.59 -3.99 11.85
N GLU A 52 -17.02 -5.09 12.45
CA GLU A 52 -16.34 -5.69 13.60
C GLU A 52 -15.17 -6.57 13.15
N TRP A 53 -14.08 -6.52 13.91
CA TRP A 53 -12.86 -7.30 13.72
C TRP A 53 -11.97 -7.13 14.96
N ASP A 54 -11.28 -8.19 15.37
CA ASP A 54 -10.32 -8.14 16.49
C ASP A 54 -8.91 -7.88 15.95
N ALA A 55 -8.58 -8.49 14.80
CA ALA A 55 -7.38 -8.16 14.05
C ALA A 55 -7.68 -7.92 12.56
N MET A 56 -7.01 -6.95 11.95
CA MET A 56 -7.11 -6.67 10.52
C MET A 56 -5.73 -6.66 9.88
N LEU A 57 -5.54 -7.52 8.88
CA LEU A 57 -4.32 -7.68 8.10
C LEU A 57 -4.54 -7.01 6.73
N VAL A 58 -3.96 -5.83 6.56
CA VAL A 58 -4.05 -5.02 5.33
C VAL A 58 -2.87 -5.36 4.43
N LEU A 59 -3.18 -5.84 3.22
CA LEU A 59 -2.23 -6.13 2.15
C LEU A 59 -2.25 -4.96 1.16
N ASP A 60 -1.26 -4.06 1.22
CA ASP A 60 -1.24 -2.81 0.45
C ASP A 60 -1.47 -3.07 -1.05
N ALA A 61 -2.46 -2.34 -1.57
CA ALA A 61 -2.88 -2.38 -2.95
C ALA A 61 -3.30 -3.77 -3.45
N CYS A 62 -3.70 -4.73 -2.62
CA CYS A 62 -4.04 -6.09 -3.10
C CYS A 62 -5.33 -6.13 -3.94
N ARG A 63 -5.22 -6.63 -5.17
CA ARG A 63 -6.39 -6.89 -6.02
C ARG A 63 -7.09 -8.18 -5.61
N VAL A 64 -8.42 -8.14 -5.59
CA VAL A 64 -9.24 -9.32 -5.25
C VAL A 64 -9.18 -10.44 -6.29
N ASP A 65 -8.97 -10.15 -7.57
CA ASP A 65 -8.81 -11.17 -8.61
C ASP A 65 -7.48 -11.91 -8.49
N LEU A 66 -6.41 -11.21 -8.11
CA LEU A 66 -5.12 -11.82 -7.79
C LEU A 66 -5.21 -12.75 -6.59
N LEU A 67 -5.79 -12.30 -5.47
CA LEU A 67 -5.94 -13.16 -4.28
C LEU A 67 -6.81 -14.39 -4.57
N ARG A 68 -7.84 -14.25 -5.41
CA ARG A 68 -8.65 -15.39 -5.86
C ARG A 68 -7.89 -16.37 -6.73
N GLU A 69 -6.92 -15.90 -7.52
CA GLU A 69 -6.05 -16.79 -8.29
C GLU A 69 -5.18 -17.61 -7.34
N VAL A 70 -4.45 -16.94 -6.45
CA VAL A 70 -3.57 -17.60 -5.45
C VAL A 70 -4.35 -18.57 -4.55
N ALA A 71 -5.55 -18.19 -4.09
CA ALA A 71 -6.38 -19.07 -3.27
C ALA A 71 -6.80 -20.36 -4.00
N ARG A 72 -7.02 -20.32 -5.32
CA ARG A 72 -7.39 -21.51 -6.11
C ARG A 72 -6.25 -22.51 -6.27
N ASP A 73 -5.01 -22.05 -6.19
CA ASP A 73 -3.84 -22.92 -6.29
C ASP A 73 -3.65 -23.78 -5.03
N GLY A 74 -4.23 -23.37 -3.90
CA GLY A 74 -4.28 -24.15 -2.67
C GLY A 74 -2.98 -24.20 -1.87
N ALA A 75 -2.00 -23.35 -2.21
CA ALA A 75 -0.73 -23.27 -1.47
C ALA A 75 -0.90 -22.70 -0.04
N PHE A 76 -1.94 -21.90 0.18
CA PHE A 76 -2.24 -21.24 1.45
C PHE A 76 -3.57 -21.80 2.01
N PRO A 77 -3.54 -22.86 2.83
CA PRO A 77 -4.74 -23.59 3.25
C PRO A 77 -5.68 -22.79 4.15
N PHE A 78 -5.20 -21.70 4.76
CA PHE A 78 -6.03 -20.78 5.53
C PHE A 78 -6.94 -19.92 4.65
N LEU A 79 -6.64 -19.76 3.35
CA LEU A 79 -7.52 -19.01 2.45
C LEU A 79 -8.75 -19.84 2.09
N PRO A 80 -9.97 -19.29 2.23
CA PRO A 80 -11.18 -20.00 1.84
C PRO A 80 -11.33 -20.09 0.32
N GLU A 81 -12.04 -21.12 -0.15
CA GLU A 81 -12.32 -21.31 -1.59
C GLU A 81 -13.01 -20.09 -2.23
N ARG A 82 -13.82 -19.36 -1.45
CA ARG A 82 -14.56 -18.19 -1.91
C ARG A 82 -14.08 -16.93 -1.19
N ILE A 83 -13.25 -16.16 -1.87
CA ILE A 83 -12.82 -14.83 -1.43
C ILE A 83 -13.94 -13.79 -1.64
N GLY A 84 -14.36 -13.16 -0.55
CA GLY A 84 -15.31 -12.05 -0.53
C GLY A 84 -14.74 -10.76 -1.10
N THR A 85 -15.55 -9.70 -1.08
CA THR A 85 -15.10 -8.35 -1.49
C THR A 85 -15.58 -7.32 -0.50
N PHE A 86 -14.75 -6.32 -0.27
CA PHE A 86 -15.08 -5.10 0.45
C PHE A 86 -14.86 -3.90 -0.48
N THR A 87 -15.68 -2.85 -0.34
CA THR A 87 -15.48 -1.63 -1.12
C THR A 87 -14.79 -0.61 -0.23
N SER A 88 -13.46 -0.57 -0.28
CA SER A 88 -12.66 0.39 0.49
C SER A 88 -13.10 1.82 0.23
N ALA A 89 -13.06 2.67 1.26
CA ALA A 89 -13.31 4.10 1.16
C ALA A 89 -12.26 4.84 0.31
N ALA A 90 -11.12 4.25 -0.01
CA ALA A 90 -10.00 4.92 -0.68
C ALA A 90 -9.50 4.21 -1.93
N SER A 91 -8.74 4.93 -2.75
CA SER A 91 -8.01 4.39 -3.90
C SER A 91 -6.49 4.58 -3.82
N MET A 92 -5.99 5.06 -2.67
CA MET A 92 -4.57 5.22 -2.30
C MET A 92 -4.46 5.20 -0.77
N SER A 93 -3.35 4.71 -0.20
CA SER A 93 -3.13 4.64 1.24
C SER A 93 -3.28 5.99 1.96
N ALA A 94 -2.78 7.11 1.44
CA ALA A 94 -2.94 8.42 2.09
C ALA A 94 -4.42 8.83 2.30
N GLU A 95 -5.23 8.58 1.26
CA GLU A 95 -6.68 8.77 1.31
C GLU A 95 -7.33 7.77 2.28
N TRP A 96 -6.79 6.56 2.37
CA TRP A 96 -7.26 5.52 3.28
C TRP A 96 -7.01 5.92 4.74
N MET A 97 -5.82 6.40 5.09
CA MET A 97 -5.49 6.90 6.43
C MET A 97 -6.46 8.01 6.84
N THR A 98 -6.59 9.04 5.99
CA THR A 98 -7.45 10.20 6.24
C THR A 98 -8.90 9.83 6.56
N LYS A 99 -9.42 8.77 5.94
CA LYS A 99 -10.84 8.39 6.06
C LYS A 99 -11.13 7.37 7.13
N ASN A 100 -10.16 6.55 7.50
CA ASN A 100 -10.36 5.51 8.51
C ASN A 100 -10.03 6.01 9.93
N PHE A 101 -9.18 7.03 10.06
CA PHE A 101 -8.78 7.60 11.36
C PHE A 101 -9.25 9.05 11.54
N GLY A 102 -10.43 9.36 10.99
CA GLY A 102 -11.09 10.65 11.20
C GLY A 102 -11.64 10.79 12.63
N PRO A 103 -11.97 12.02 13.08
CA PRO A 103 -12.48 12.27 14.43
C PRO A 103 -13.73 11.47 14.82
N GLU A 104 -14.52 11.03 13.84
CA GLU A 104 -15.69 10.17 14.06
C GLU A 104 -15.34 8.77 14.58
N PHE A 105 -14.07 8.35 14.47
CA PHE A 105 -13.56 7.04 14.92
C PHE A 105 -12.52 7.17 16.04
N ALA A 106 -12.50 8.31 16.75
CA ALA A 106 -11.48 8.57 17.77
C ALA A 106 -11.50 7.51 18.89
N ASP A 107 -12.68 7.06 19.32
CA ASP A 107 -12.82 6.05 20.37
C ASP A 107 -12.34 4.66 19.91
N GLU A 108 -12.56 4.30 18.65
CA GLU A 108 -12.05 3.06 18.05
C GLU A 108 -10.54 3.13 17.82
N THR A 109 -10.04 4.26 17.34
CA THR A 109 -8.61 4.52 17.09
C THR A 109 -7.82 4.41 18.39
N ALA A 110 -8.30 5.04 19.47
CA ALA A 110 -7.67 5.01 20.79
C ALA A 110 -7.55 3.61 21.41
N ARG A 111 -8.29 2.62 20.88
CA ARG A 111 -8.27 1.22 21.33
C ARG A 111 -7.64 0.29 20.30
N THR A 112 -6.99 0.85 19.27
CA THR A 112 -6.31 0.11 18.21
C THR A 112 -4.80 0.18 18.41
N ALA A 113 -4.14 -0.97 18.45
CA ALA A 113 -2.71 -1.09 18.20
C ALA A 113 -2.49 -1.19 16.68
N TYR A 114 -1.66 -0.33 16.11
CA TYR A 114 -1.40 -0.26 14.68
C TYR A 114 0.09 -0.52 14.39
N VAL A 115 0.41 -1.65 13.77
CA VAL A 115 1.73 -2.00 13.26
C VAL A 115 1.77 -1.79 11.75
N SER A 116 2.65 -0.91 11.26
CA SER A 116 2.63 -0.49 9.85
C SER A 116 4.01 -0.48 9.21
N GLY A 117 4.13 -1.17 8.07
CA GLY A 117 5.23 -0.98 7.12
C GLY A 117 4.99 0.18 6.14
N ASN A 118 3.82 0.82 6.17
CA ASN A 118 3.46 1.87 5.22
C ASN A 118 3.80 3.28 5.76
N PRO A 119 4.67 4.08 5.09
CA PRO A 119 5.09 5.39 5.57
C PRO A 119 4.00 6.47 5.64
N PHE A 120 2.79 6.24 5.13
CA PHE A 120 1.70 7.21 5.30
C PHE A 120 1.18 7.31 6.74
N THR A 121 1.59 6.41 7.63
CA THR A 121 1.31 6.56 9.06
C THR A 121 2.04 7.76 9.69
N ARG A 122 3.02 8.38 9.02
CA ARG A 122 3.62 9.65 9.48
C ARG A 122 2.59 10.75 9.73
N ASP A 123 1.48 10.72 8.98
CA ASP A 123 0.44 11.75 9.03
C ASP A 123 -0.58 11.49 10.16
N LEU A 124 -0.40 10.41 10.91
CA LEU A 124 -1.21 10.04 12.07
C LEU A 124 -0.49 10.48 13.36
N ASP A 125 -1.26 10.89 14.37
CA ASP A 125 -0.72 11.19 15.70
C ASP A 125 -0.60 9.88 16.50
N PRO A 126 0.61 9.45 16.93
CA PRO A 126 0.76 8.28 17.78
C PRO A 126 -0.07 8.31 19.07
N ALA A 127 -0.39 9.51 19.59
CA ALA A 127 -1.18 9.69 20.80
C ALA A 127 -2.67 9.34 20.62
N ASP A 128 -3.15 9.24 19.37
CA ASP A 128 -4.52 8.85 19.07
C ASP A 128 -4.73 7.33 19.11
N PHE A 129 -3.67 6.54 19.22
CA PHE A 129 -3.70 5.07 19.18
C PHE A 129 -3.34 4.45 20.54
N ALA A 130 -3.80 3.23 20.79
CA ALA A 130 -3.30 2.44 21.92
C ALA A 130 -1.79 2.16 21.75
N ARG A 131 -1.37 1.98 20.49
CA ARG A 131 0.03 1.91 20.06
C ARG A 131 0.09 2.20 18.56
N LEU A 132 1.02 3.05 18.13
CA LEU A 132 1.40 3.17 16.72
C LEU A 132 2.86 2.75 16.57
N ASP A 133 3.08 1.65 15.86
CA ASP A 133 4.39 1.06 15.59
C ASP A 133 4.74 1.22 14.10
N ASP A 134 5.47 2.30 13.81
CA ASP A 134 5.96 2.66 12.50
C ASP A 134 7.18 1.81 12.12
N VAL A 135 6.96 0.53 11.81
CA VAL A 135 8.01 -0.42 11.39
C VAL A 135 8.85 0.12 10.23
N TRP A 136 8.27 0.94 9.36
CA TRP A 136 8.99 1.57 8.25
C TRP A 136 10.13 2.51 8.65
N ARG A 137 10.17 2.99 9.91
CA ARG A 137 11.26 3.84 10.41
C ARG A 137 12.55 3.06 10.65
N TYR A 138 12.45 1.81 11.06
CA TYR A 138 13.60 1.02 11.54
C TYR A 138 13.72 -0.39 10.93
N GLY A 139 12.67 -0.89 10.27
CA GLY A 139 12.63 -2.15 9.51
C GLY A 139 12.79 -1.97 8.01
N TRP A 140 13.19 -0.78 7.55
CA TRP A 140 13.42 -0.49 6.13
C TRP A 140 14.65 -1.23 5.61
N ASP A 141 14.53 -1.85 4.43
CA ASP A 141 15.61 -2.53 3.75
C ASP A 141 15.98 -1.76 2.48
N ASP A 142 17.16 -1.13 2.48
CA ASP A 142 17.63 -0.27 1.38
C ASP A 142 17.90 -1.04 0.09
N GLU A 143 18.30 -2.33 0.18
CA GLU A 143 18.54 -3.17 -1.00
C GLU A 143 17.23 -3.52 -1.69
N PHE A 144 16.20 -3.79 -0.90
CA PHE A 144 14.85 -4.06 -1.42
C PHE A 144 14.12 -2.77 -1.82
N GLY A 145 14.39 -1.64 -1.15
CA GLY A 145 13.70 -0.37 -1.34
C GLY A 145 12.34 -0.31 -0.62
N GLY A 146 12.22 -0.98 0.53
CA GLY A 146 10.98 -1.02 1.31
C GLY A 146 11.06 -1.90 2.56
N VAL A 147 9.96 -1.98 3.31
CA VAL A 147 9.83 -2.92 4.43
C VAL A 147 9.40 -4.29 3.90
N LYS A 148 10.14 -5.34 4.28
CA LYS A 148 9.80 -6.74 3.97
C LYS A 148 8.63 -7.21 4.87
N PRO A 149 7.88 -8.26 4.52
CA PRO A 149 6.80 -8.77 5.38
C PRO A 149 7.24 -9.14 6.79
N ARG A 150 8.41 -9.81 6.93
CA ARG A 150 8.88 -10.37 8.20
C ARG A 150 9.01 -9.36 9.34
N PRO A 151 9.67 -8.20 9.18
CA PRO A 151 9.67 -7.13 10.20
C PRO A 151 8.27 -6.73 10.68
N VAL A 152 7.29 -6.62 9.78
CA VAL A 152 5.92 -6.25 10.15
C VAL A 152 5.26 -7.38 10.94
N THR A 153 5.40 -8.62 10.50
CA THR A 153 4.90 -9.80 11.23
C THR A 153 5.54 -9.92 12.62
N ASP A 154 6.84 -9.74 12.72
CA ASP A 154 7.59 -9.81 13.98
C ASP A 154 7.03 -8.81 15.01
N ARG A 155 6.86 -7.56 14.60
CA ARG A 155 6.27 -6.51 15.43
C ARG A 155 4.78 -6.70 15.70
N ALA A 156 4.04 -7.31 14.78
CA ALA A 156 2.63 -7.65 14.98
C ALA A 156 2.46 -8.72 16.06
N VAL A 157 3.29 -9.77 16.05
CA VAL A 157 3.31 -10.79 17.12
C VAL A 157 3.68 -10.15 18.45
N ALA A 158 4.72 -9.30 18.49
CA ALA A 158 5.09 -8.56 19.70
C ALA A 158 3.94 -7.69 20.22
N ALA A 159 3.33 -6.87 19.35
CA ALA A 159 2.21 -6.01 19.73
C ALA A 159 0.99 -6.80 20.23
N GLY A 160 0.66 -7.93 19.60
CA GLY A 160 -0.43 -8.81 20.03
C GLY A 160 -0.21 -9.43 21.41
N ARG A 161 1.04 -9.64 21.83
CA ARG A 161 1.40 -10.21 23.15
C ARG A 161 1.64 -9.13 24.22
N GLU A 162 2.07 -7.94 23.83
CA GLU A 162 2.53 -6.88 24.74
C GLU A 162 1.47 -5.81 25.04
N THR A 163 0.43 -5.72 24.21
CA THR A 163 -0.59 -4.66 24.34
C THR A 163 -1.94 -5.22 24.76
N ASP A 164 -2.65 -4.48 25.62
CA ASP A 164 -4.04 -4.75 26.00
C ASP A 164 -5.04 -4.01 25.08
N ALA A 165 -4.69 -3.81 23.80
CA ALA A 165 -5.56 -3.12 22.86
C ALA A 165 -6.77 -3.99 22.46
N ASP A 166 -7.94 -3.37 22.26
CA ASP A 166 -9.15 -4.08 21.81
C ASP A 166 -8.98 -4.62 20.37
N ARG A 167 -8.11 -3.97 19.58
CA ARG A 167 -7.96 -4.20 18.14
C ARG A 167 -6.48 -4.17 17.72
N LEU A 168 -6.09 -5.07 16.83
CA LEU A 168 -4.78 -5.06 16.18
C LEU A 168 -4.91 -4.82 14.67
N LEU A 169 -4.37 -3.72 14.18
CA LEU A 169 -4.25 -3.42 12.76
C LEU A 169 -2.81 -3.67 12.30
N VAL A 170 -2.63 -4.46 11.25
CA VAL A 170 -1.33 -4.80 10.67
C VAL A 170 -1.33 -4.42 9.20
N HIS A 171 -0.44 -3.52 8.78
CA HIS A 171 -0.40 -3.02 7.41
C HIS A 171 0.92 -3.37 6.72
N TYR A 172 0.86 -4.39 5.88
CA TYR A 172 1.96 -4.84 5.03
C TYR A 172 2.02 -3.98 3.76
N LEU A 173 3.24 -3.65 3.32
CA LEU A 173 3.45 -3.02 2.00
C LEU A 173 3.20 -3.98 0.84
N GLN A 174 3.21 -5.29 1.06
CA GLN A 174 2.99 -6.26 0.00
C GLN A 174 1.48 -6.52 -0.16
N PRO A 175 0.99 -6.72 -1.40
CA PRO A 175 1.75 -6.99 -2.62
C PRO A 175 2.17 -5.77 -3.46
N HIS A 176 2.16 -4.54 -2.90
CA HIS A 176 2.59 -3.34 -3.61
C HIS A 176 4.05 -3.42 -4.11
N VAL A 177 4.43 -2.45 -4.96
CA VAL A 177 5.82 -2.26 -5.39
C VAL A 177 6.69 -1.81 -4.21
N PRO A 178 8.00 -2.11 -4.20
CA PRO A 178 8.78 -2.80 -5.23
C PRO A 178 8.48 -4.30 -5.34
N PHE A 179 8.50 -4.84 -6.58
CA PHE A 179 8.31 -6.27 -6.83
C PHE A 179 9.65 -7.01 -6.73
N ARG A 180 9.75 -7.99 -5.83
CA ARG A 180 11.02 -8.70 -5.58
C ARG A 180 11.54 -9.46 -6.80
N SER A 181 10.66 -9.95 -7.67
CA SER A 181 10.99 -10.67 -8.91
C SER A 181 11.03 -9.77 -10.16
N LEU A 182 10.89 -8.45 -9.99
CA LEU A 182 10.92 -7.46 -11.07
C LEU A 182 11.58 -6.16 -10.60
N GLN A 183 12.70 -6.26 -9.89
CA GLN A 183 13.43 -5.11 -9.36
C GLN A 183 13.97 -4.19 -10.47
N GLU A 184 14.23 -4.69 -11.67
CA GLU A 184 14.57 -3.88 -12.85
C GLU A 184 13.39 -3.07 -13.41
N ALA A 185 12.17 -3.30 -12.90
CA ALA A 185 11.03 -2.40 -13.07
C ALA A 185 10.67 -1.65 -11.78
N ALA A 186 11.42 -1.86 -10.69
CA ALA A 186 11.47 -0.87 -9.64
C ALA A 186 12.01 0.42 -10.24
N ILE A 187 11.51 1.52 -9.71
CA ILE A 187 11.85 2.84 -10.22
C ILE A 187 13.17 3.21 -9.58
N ASP A 188 14.15 3.57 -10.41
CA ASP A 188 15.35 4.27 -9.95
C ASP A 188 14.92 5.69 -9.54
N TRP A 189 14.39 5.81 -8.31
CA TRP A 189 14.07 7.09 -7.73
C TRP A 189 15.39 7.75 -7.33
N GLY A 190 16.10 8.32 -8.30
CA GLY A 190 17.04 9.41 -8.06
C GLY A 190 16.33 10.63 -7.43
N ASP A 191 16.83 11.84 -7.67
CA ASP A 191 16.29 13.07 -7.07
C ASP A 191 14.74 13.13 -7.04
N PRO A 192 14.11 13.27 -5.86
CA PRO A 192 12.65 13.39 -5.72
C PRO A 192 12.05 14.50 -6.59
N GLU A 193 12.79 15.56 -6.94
CA GLU A 193 12.29 16.61 -7.85
C GLU A 193 12.21 16.16 -9.33
N GLU A 194 12.94 15.12 -9.72
CA GLU A 194 13.04 14.65 -11.11
C GLU A 194 12.04 13.54 -11.46
N ASN A 195 11.57 12.75 -10.48
CA ASN A 195 10.90 11.48 -10.77
C ASN A 195 9.36 11.50 -10.71
N PHE A 196 8.73 12.54 -10.14
CA PHE A 196 7.27 12.57 -9.96
C PHE A 196 6.44 12.96 -11.19
N GLY A 197 6.87 12.62 -12.40
CA GLY A 197 6.08 12.81 -13.64
C GLY A 197 5.63 14.25 -13.95
N ARG A 198 6.02 15.21 -13.09
CA ARG A 198 5.81 16.66 -13.17
C ARG A 198 6.91 17.37 -13.94
N LYS A 199 8.04 16.71 -14.17
CA LYS A 199 9.06 17.20 -15.09
C LYS A 199 9.65 16.01 -15.83
N ASN A 200 9.58 16.12 -17.16
CA ASN A 200 10.32 15.34 -18.14
C ASN A 200 9.74 13.95 -18.45
N GLY A 201 9.57 13.66 -19.75
CA GLY A 201 9.18 12.34 -20.19
C GLY A 201 10.29 11.36 -19.88
N ALA A 202 10.23 10.77 -18.69
CA ALA A 202 11.13 9.73 -18.21
C ALA A 202 11.32 8.63 -19.27
N GLU A 203 12.56 8.34 -19.64
CA GLU A 203 12.89 7.34 -20.64
C GLU A 203 13.31 6.02 -19.97
N GLY A 204 13.07 4.88 -20.62
CA GLY A 204 13.62 3.60 -20.15
C GLY A 204 13.17 3.20 -18.73
N ALA A 205 14.14 3.06 -17.82
CA ALA A 205 14.02 2.54 -16.45
C ALA A 205 13.48 3.55 -15.41
N GLU A 206 13.44 4.84 -15.75
CA GLU A 206 12.86 5.91 -14.91
C GLU A 206 11.32 5.86 -14.85
N ARG A 207 10.70 4.96 -15.64
CA ARG A 207 9.25 4.72 -15.65
C ARG A 207 8.90 3.52 -14.80
N GLY A 208 7.98 3.71 -13.87
CA GLY A 208 7.44 2.63 -13.04
C GLY A 208 6.69 1.55 -13.82
N PRO A 209 6.38 0.43 -13.15
CA PRO A 209 5.81 -0.74 -13.80
C PRO A 209 4.46 -0.43 -14.46
N TRP A 210 3.66 0.45 -13.84
CA TRP A 210 2.36 0.86 -14.36
C TRP A 210 2.47 1.69 -15.64
N GLN A 211 3.42 2.64 -15.73
CA GLN A 211 3.65 3.40 -16.97
C GLN A 211 4.22 2.50 -18.07
N ARG A 212 5.17 1.62 -17.74
CA ARG A 212 5.75 0.67 -18.71
C ARG A 212 4.70 -0.29 -19.25
N TYR A 213 3.78 -0.75 -18.40
CA TYR A 213 2.66 -1.58 -18.83
C TYR A 213 1.67 -0.81 -19.73
N ARG A 214 1.27 0.41 -19.35
CA ARG A 214 0.44 1.29 -20.19
C ARG A 214 1.05 1.50 -21.58
N ASP A 215 2.35 1.74 -21.64
CA ASP A 215 3.06 2.07 -22.88
C ASP A 215 3.42 0.82 -23.73
N GLY A 216 3.15 -0.39 -23.21
CA GLY A 216 3.43 -1.67 -23.87
C GLY A 216 4.88 -2.16 -23.74
N ASP A 217 5.69 -1.53 -22.89
CA ASP A 217 7.10 -1.88 -22.65
C ASP A 217 7.26 -2.97 -21.57
N LEU A 218 6.23 -3.23 -20.78
CA LEU A 218 6.15 -4.33 -19.81
C LEU A 218 4.91 -5.18 -20.12
N PRO A 219 5.05 -6.46 -20.53
CA PRO A 219 3.90 -7.33 -20.80
C PRO A 219 3.08 -7.63 -19.53
N PHE A 220 1.77 -7.82 -19.71
CA PHE A 220 0.84 -8.17 -18.61
C PHE A 220 1.33 -9.36 -17.80
N ASP A 221 1.63 -10.49 -18.45
CA ASP A 221 2.01 -11.73 -17.75
C ASP A 221 3.23 -11.55 -16.85
N ARG A 222 4.20 -10.72 -17.27
CA ARG A 222 5.41 -10.45 -16.48
C ARG A 222 5.10 -9.57 -15.26
N LEU A 223 4.28 -8.52 -15.43
CA LEU A 223 3.85 -7.67 -14.33
C LEU A 223 2.96 -8.44 -13.34
N TRP A 224 2.02 -9.23 -13.86
CA TRP A 224 1.10 -10.04 -13.07
C TRP A 224 1.84 -11.12 -12.27
N ALA A 225 2.82 -11.80 -12.88
CA ALA A 225 3.65 -12.78 -12.17
C ALA A 225 4.45 -12.13 -11.04
N ALA A 226 5.03 -10.95 -11.26
CA ALA A 226 5.78 -10.23 -10.23
C ALA A 226 4.90 -9.76 -9.07
N TYR A 227 3.67 -9.35 -9.40
CA TYR A 227 2.67 -8.95 -8.41
C TYR A 227 2.15 -10.14 -7.60
N ARG A 228 1.91 -11.28 -8.25
CA ARG A 228 1.58 -12.58 -7.63
C ARG A 228 2.68 -13.02 -6.69
N ASP A 229 3.93 -12.94 -7.12
CA ASP A 229 5.10 -13.33 -6.31
C ASP A 229 5.23 -12.51 -5.02
N ASN A 230 4.98 -11.19 -5.06
CA ASN A 230 4.90 -10.37 -3.85
C ASN A 230 3.70 -10.73 -2.96
N LEU A 231 2.56 -11.13 -3.54
CA LEU A 231 1.40 -11.58 -2.75
C LEU A 231 1.68 -12.90 -2.05
N GLU A 232 2.24 -13.88 -2.75
CA GLU A 232 2.60 -15.18 -2.15
C GLU A 232 3.63 -14.98 -1.02
N TRP A 233 4.58 -14.06 -1.20
CA TRP A 233 5.55 -13.73 -0.16
C TRP A 233 4.93 -13.25 1.14
N VAL A 234 3.99 -12.30 1.08
CA VAL A 234 3.34 -11.79 2.30
C VAL A 234 2.37 -12.80 2.89
N LEU A 235 1.78 -13.68 2.07
CA LEU A 235 0.90 -14.72 2.57
C LEU A 235 1.64 -15.79 3.40
N ASP A 236 2.92 -16.06 3.13
CA ASP A 236 3.76 -16.88 4.02
C ASP A 236 3.86 -16.26 5.42
N ASP A 237 3.98 -14.93 5.48
CA ASP A 237 4.09 -14.16 6.71
C ASP A 237 2.74 -13.99 7.44
N VAL A 238 1.65 -13.82 6.70
CA VAL A 238 0.27 -13.86 7.23
C VAL A 238 -0.01 -15.23 7.86
N GLY A 239 0.40 -16.33 7.20
CA GLY A 239 0.26 -17.67 7.77
C GLY A 239 0.95 -17.79 9.13
N LEU A 240 2.20 -17.32 9.23
CA LEU A 240 2.92 -17.32 10.50
C LEU A 240 2.25 -16.45 11.57
N LEU A 241 1.73 -15.27 11.19
CA LEU A 241 1.03 -14.39 12.12
C LEU A 241 -0.24 -15.05 12.67
N LEU A 242 -1.01 -15.74 11.83
CA LEU A 242 -2.23 -16.45 12.24
C LEU A 242 -1.95 -17.58 13.25
N GLU A 243 -0.74 -18.16 13.22
CA GLU A 243 -0.26 -19.16 14.18
C GLU A 243 0.34 -18.54 15.46
N ASN A 244 0.46 -17.21 15.54
CA ASN A 244 1.15 -16.51 16.63
C ASN A 244 0.39 -15.25 17.10
N LEU A 245 -0.93 -15.25 16.94
CA LEU A 245 -1.83 -14.18 17.36
C LEU A 245 -3.13 -14.79 17.89
N ASP A 246 -3.65 -14.28 19.00
CA ASP A 246 -4.99 -14.66 19.49
C ASP A 246 -6.03 -13.64 19.01
N ALA A 247 -6.96 -14.09 18.17
CA ALA A 247 -8.07 -13.25 17.69
C ALA A 247 -9.23 -14.13 17.17
N ASP A 248 -10.46 -13.86 17.65
CA ASP A 248 -11.65 -14.58 17.21
C ASP A 248 -12.03 -14.22 15.76
N THR A 249 -11.90 -12.93 15.41
CA THR A 249 -12.20 -12.39 14.08
C THR A 249 -10.97 -11.70 13.48
N VAL A 250 -10.27 -12.41 12.60
CA VAL A 250 -9.19 -11.86 11.78
C VAL A 250 -9.72 -11.54 10.38
N VAL A 251 -9.52 -10.32 9.93
CA VAL A 251 -9.87 -9.90 8.57
C VAL A 251 -8.61 -9.71 7.73
N VAL A 252 -8.49 -10.43 6.61
CA VAL A 252 -7.48 -10.13 5.57
C VAL A 252 -8.13 -9.30 4.47
N THR A 253 -7.62 -8.10 4.24
CA THR A 253 -8.16 -7.13 3.27
C THR A 253 -7.05 -6.28 2.65
N ALA A 254 -7.41 -5.19 1.98
CA ALA A 254 -6.47 -4.21 1.44
C ALA A 254 -7.01 -2.79 1.61
N ASP A 255 -6.11 -1.82 1.65
CA ASP A 255 -6.42 -0.40 1.71
C ASP A 255 -6.99 0.09 0.37
N HIS A 256 -6.43 -0.38 -0.73
CA HIS A 256 -6.91 -0.20 -2.10
C HIS A 256 -6.41 -1.35 -2.99
N ALA A 257 -6.51 -1.19 -4.31
CA ALA A 257 -6.01 -2.11 -5.31
C ALA A 257 -5.32 -1.34 -6.45
N ASN A 258 -4.74 -2.06 -7.42
CA ASN A 258 -4.10 -1.47 -8.61
C ASN A 258 -4.99 -1.56 -9.85
N ALA A 259 -5.13 -0.44 -10.58
CA ALA A 259 -5.69 -0.44 -11.92
C ALA A 259 -4.61 -0.84 -12.95
N MET A 260 -5.03 -1.65 -13.90
CA MET A 260 -4.23 -2.18 -15.01
C MET A 260 -4.92 -1.87 -16.35
N GLY A 261 -5.51 -0.68 -16.47
CA GLY A 261 -6.19 -0.18 -17.67
C GLY A 261 -7.71 -0.05 -17.52
N GLU A 262 -8.29 -0.45 -16.40
CA GLU A 262 -9.70 -0.21 -16.10
C GLU A 262 -9.98 1.29 -16.12
N TRP A 263 -10.97 1.71 -16.91
CA TRP A 263 -11.26 3.12 -17.20
C TRP A 263 -10.02 3.90 -17.68
N TRP A 264 -9.09 3.25 -18.36
CA TRP A 264 -7.82 3.85 -18.79
C TRP A 264 -6.99 4.43 -17.63
N CYS A 265 -7.16 3.86 -16.43
CA CYS A 265 -6.38 4.16 -15.23
C CYS A 265 -5.31 3.06 -15.02
N TYR A 266 -4.14 3.45 -14.53
CA TYR A 266 -3.00 2.56 -14.29
C TYR A 266 -2.35 2.94 -12.96
N GLY A 267 -2.00 1.95 -12.13
CA GLY A 267 -1.60 2.19 -10.73
C GLY A 267 -2.81 2.57 -9.87
N HIS A 268 -2.64 3.44 -8.89
CA HIS A 268 -3.65 3.74 -7.86
C HIS A 268 -3.68 5.25 -7.53
N PRO A 269 -4.15 6.11 -8.46
CA PRO A 269 -4.30 7.52 -8.15
C PRO A 269 -5.28 7.74 -7.00
N ASP A 270 -4.98 8.69 -6.12
CA ASP A 270 -5.81 9.10 -5.00
C ASP A 270 -7.15 9.68 -5.45
N TYR A 271 -8.21 9.42 -4.69
CA TYR A 271 -9.57 9.92 -4.96
C TYR A 271 -10.11 9.54 -6.34
N ALA A 272 -9.63 8.45 -6.94
CA ALA A 272 -10.15 7.95 -8.20
C ALA A 272 -11.35 7.01 -7.95
N PRO A 273 -12.53 7.27 -8.53
CA PRO A 273 -13.74 6.48 -8.25
C PRO A 273 -13.77 5.13 -9.00
N VAL A 274 -12.64 4.67 -9.53
CA VAL A 274 -12.54 3.46 -10.36
C VAL A 274 -12.78 2.23 -9.48
N PRO A 275 -13.82 1.40 -9.75
CA PRO A 275 -14.14 0.26 -8.89
C PRO A 275 -13.00 -0.75 -8.71
N ALA A 276 -12.15 -0.91 -9.72
CA ALA A 276 -10.99 -1.80 -9.65
C ALA A 276 -9.92 -1.37 -8.63
N LEU A 277 -9.91 -0.09 -8.21
CA LEU A 277 -9.03 0.42 -7.15
C LEU A 277 -9.62 0.25 -5.75
N LYS A 278 -10.95 0.18 -5.65
CA LYS A 278 -11.67 0.24 -4.37
C LYS A 278 -12.25 -1.09 -3.94
N ARG A 279 -12.50 -1.99 -4.90
CA ARG A 279 -13.02 -3.35 -4.62
C ARG A 279 -11.86 -4.27 -4.26
N VAL A 280 -11.64 -4.42 -2.97
CA VAL A 280 -10.54 -5.17 -2.35
C VAL A 280 -11.03 -6.53 -1.84
N PRO A 281 -10.12 -7.49 -1.57
CA PRO A 281 -10.50 -8.73 -0.91
C PRO A 281 -11.07 -8.50 0.49
N TRP A 282 -11.92 -9.42 0.94
CA TRP A 282 -12.39 -9.50 2.32
C TRP A 282 -12.47 -10.97 2.70
N VAL A 283 -11.61 -11.39 3.61
CA VAL A 283 -11.48 -12.77 4.09
C VAL A 283 -11.58 -12.75 5.60
N GLU A 284 -12.51 -13.50 6.16
CA GLU A 284 -12.70 -13.64 7.60
C GLU A 284 -12.09 -14.98 8.04
N LEU A 285 -11.24 -14.93 9.05
CA LEU A 285 -10.48 -16.03 9.64
C LEU A 285 -10.53 -15.91 11.18
N SER A 286 -9.90 -16.86 11.85
CA SER A 286 -9.56 -16.79 13.28
C SER A 286 -8.07 -17.11 13.43
N ALA A 287 -7.46 -16.66 14.52
CA ALA A 287 -6.06 -16.95 14.84
C ALA A 287 -5.93 -17.47 16.27
N THR A 288 -4.90 -18.26 16.52
CA THR A 288 -4.55 -18.73 17.86
C THR A 288 -3.04 -18.65 18.02
N ASP A 289 -2.59 -18.09 19.14
CA ASP A 289 -1.17 -18.00 19.44
C ASP A 289 -0.63 -19.37 19.89
N GLU A 290 0.06 -20.06 18.99
CA GLU A 290 0.72 -21.33 19.27
C GLU A 290 2.09 -21.16 19.97
N GLY A 291 2.61 -19.92 20.05
CA GLY A 291 3.92 -19.65 20.64
C GLY A 291 5.10 -20.23 19.84
N THR A 292 4.93 -20.43 18.53
CA THR A 292 5.91 -21.07 17.66
C THR A 292 6.96 -20.11 17.10
N TYR A 293 6.68 -18.81 17.15
CA TYR A 293 7.58 -17.73 16.75
C TYR A 293 7.84 -16.77 17.91
N GLU A 294 9.11 -16.41 18.10
CA GLU A 294 9.55 -15.41 19.07
C GLU A 294 9.98 -14.15 18.32
N PRO A 295 9.35 -12.99 18.57
CA PRO A 295 9.76 -11.71 18.01
C PRO A 295 11.21 -11.36 18.37
N THR A 296 11.93 -10.75 17.44
CA THR A 296 13.35 -10.39 17.63
C THR A 296 13.68 -8.97 17.23
N LEU A 297 12.78 -8.30 16.51
CA LEU A 297 12.98 -6.93 16.09
C LEU A 297 12.51 -5.99 17.21
N GLU A 298 13.47 -5.26 17.78
CA GLU A 298 13.20 -4.23 18.78
C GLU A 298 13.18 -2.83 18.16
N PRO A 299 12.21 -1.97 18.51
CA PRO A 299 12.26 -0.56 18.16
C PRO A 299 13.49 0.11 18.80
N PRO A 300 14.06 1.15 18.16
CA PRO A 300 15.15 1.91 18.76
C PRO A 300 14.72 2.55 20.09
N GLU A 301 15.63 2.62 21.08
CA GLU A 301 15.38 3.32 22.35
C GLU A 301 15.08 4.80 22.07
N VAL A 302 13.95 5.30 22.56
CA VAL A 302 13.58 6.71 22.41
C VAL A 302 14.30 7.52 23.49
N ASP A 303 15.24 8.38 23.11
CA ASP A 303 15.86 9.32 24.04
C ASP A 303 14.77 10.26 24.61
N ALA A 304 14.71 10.37 25.95
CA ALA A 304 13.66 11.09 26.69
C ALA A 304 13.62 12.62 26.45
N ASP A 305 14.52 13.15 25.63
CA ASP A 305 14.54 14.54 25.19
C ASP A 305 13.89 14.59 23.81
N GLY A 306 12.60 14.94 23.76
CA GLY A 306 11.78 15.04 22.54
C GLY A 306 12.28 16.07 21.51
N ALA A 307 13.44 15.80 20.93
CA ALA A 307 13.96 16.46 19.76
C ALA A 307 13.23 15.93 18.53
N ASP A 308 12.88 16.84 17.62
CA ASP A 308 12.34 16.52 16.29
C ASP A 308 13.08 15.32 15.69
N ASP A 309 12.29 14.34 15.22
CA ASP A 309 12.78 13.18 14.52
C ASP A 309 13.73 13.62 13.39
N PRO A 310 15.03 13.25 13.43
CA PRO A 310 15.99 13.65 12.40
C PRO A 310 15.69 13.06 11.01
N ASP A 311 14.72 12.15 10.91
CA ASP A 311 14.41 11.35 9.71
C ASP A 311 13.31 11.94 8.80
N ASP A 312 12.80 13.15 9.06
CA ASP A 312 11.75 13.75 8.22
C ASP A 312 12.18 13.88 6.73
N ARG A 313 13.49 13.99 6.48
CA ARG A 313 14.09 13.95 5.13
C ARG A 313 14.12 12.55 4.51
N GLY A 314 14.29 11.49 5.30
CA GLY A 314 14.29 10.11 4.80
C GLY A 314 12.89 9.62 4.45
N VAL A 315 11.85 10.20 5.05
CA VAL A 315 10.48 9.76 4.78
C VAL A 315 9.97 10.16 3.40
N GLU A 316 10.38 11.30 2.86
CA GLU A 316 10.09 11.68 1.47
C GLU A 316 10.75 10.70 0.49
N ASP A 317 12.01 10.33 0.74
CA ASP A 317 12.74 9.34 -0.06
C ASP A 317 12.09 7.96 0.00
N ARG A 318 11.61 7.53 1.17
CA ARG A 318 10.89 6.26 1.35
C ARG A 318 9.53 6.24 0.64
N LEU A 319 8.74 7.33 0.69
CA LEU A 319 7.51 7.41 -0.12
C LEU A 319 7.82 7.37 -1.59
N ALA A 320 8.83 8.14 -2.02
CA ALA A 320 9.26 8.16 -3.40
C ALA A 320 9.60 6.74 -3.84
N ALA A 321 10.42 5.99 -3.09
CA ALA A 321 10.78 4.61 -3.38
C ALA A 321 9.57 3.69 -3.65
N LEU A 322 8.48 3.89 -2.91
CA LEU A 322 7.23 3.13 -3.05
C LEU A 322 6.32 3.63 -4.18
N GLY A 323 6.66 4.73 -4.85
CA GLY A 323 5.84 5.35 -5.89
C GLY A 323 4.73 6.26 -5.37
N TYR A 324 4.82 6.65 -4.10
CA TYR A 324 3.94 7.58 -3.42
C TYR A 324 4.48 9.01 -3.47
N ARG A 325 3.59 9.99 -3.30
CA ARG A 325 3.90 11.43 -3.30
C ARG A 325 3.42 12.07 -2.01
#